data_AF-A0A6N8FBE7-F1
#
_entry.id   AF-A0A6N8FBE7-F1
#
_cell.length_a   1.000
_cell.length_b   1.000
_cell.length_c   1.000
_cell.angle_alpha   90.00
_cell.angle_beta   90.00
_cell.angle_gamma   90.00
#
_symmetry.space_group_name_H-M   'P 1'
#
loop_
_entity.id
_entity.type
_entity.pdbx_description
1 polymer ?
#
loop_
_entity_poly.entity_id
_entity_poly.type
_entity_poly.pdbx_seq_one_letter_code
_entity_poly.pdbx_strand_id
1 'polypeptide(L)' 'MLHYAILRLLLAGFFLYFAWPLIPAATTQLEAVFWGAWLVFFMLVVGANFATLLQMTSPPVMEQEQIRQRQR' A
#
# COMPACT_ATOMS: atom_id res chain seq x y z
N MET A 1 2.28 -12.83 -5.97
CA MET A 1 1.95 -11.61 -5.19
C MET A 1 2.94 -10.49 -5.38
N LEU A 2 4.23 -10.77 -5.67
CA LEU A 2 5.24 -9.74 -5.90
C LEU A 2 4.80 -8.67 -6.92
N HIS A 3 4.28 -9.11 -8.08
CA HIS A 3 3.73 -8.22 -9.11
C HIS A 3 2.56 -7.35 -8.60
N TYR A 4 1.66 -7.91 -7.80
CA TYR A 4 0.54 -7.16 -7.22
C TYR A 4 0.98 -6.21 -6.12
N ALA A 5 2.00 -6.57 -5.33
CA ALA A 5 2.58 -5.69 -4.32
C ALA A 5 3.29 -4.50 -4.98
N ILE A 6 4.06 -4.73 -6.05
CA ILE A 6 4.66 -3.66 -6.87
C ILE A 6 3.56 -2.76 -7.45
N LEU A 7 2.51 -3.32 -8.03
CA LEU A 7 1.39 -2.55 -8.58
C LEU A 7 0.72 -1.67 -7.51
N ARG A 8 0.50 -2.22 -6.30
CA ARG A 8 -0.06 -1.46 -5.18
C ARG A 8 0.88 -0.34 -4.70
N LEU A 9 2.19 -0.57 -4.69
CA LEU A 9 3.17 0.47 -4.35
C LEU A 9 3.22 1.58 -5.40
N LEU A 10 3.16 1.23 -6.70
CA LEU A 10 3.06 2.20 -7.79
C LEU A 10 1.78 3.02 -7.67
N LEU A 11 0.64 2.38 -7.39
CA LEU A 11 -0.64 3.06 -7.17
C LEU A 11 -0.60 3.98 -5.94
N ALA A 12 -0.01 3.53 -4.84
CA ALA A 12 0.18 4.36 -3.66
C ALA A 12 1.03 5.60 -3.98
N GLY A 13 2.16 5.40 -4.69
CA GLY A 13 3.02 6.49 -5.15
C GLY A 13 2.30 7.46 -6.09
N PHE A 14 1.44 6.94 -6.99
CA PHE A 14 0.59 7.74 -7.86
C PHE A 14 -0.38 8.62 -7.04
N PHE A 15 -1.07 8.06 -6.04
CA PHE A 15 -1.93 8.87 -5.17
C PHE A 15 -1.15 9.90 -4.36
N LEU A 16 0.05 9.56 -3.87
CA LEU A 16 0.92 10.52 -3.19
C LEU A 16 1.34 11.66 -4.12
N TYR A 17 1.69 11.37 -5.36
CA TYR A 17 2.04 12.40 -6.35
C TYR A 17 0.90 13.42 -6.54
N PHE A 18 -0.34 12.94 -6.67
CA PHE A 18 -1.52 13.81 -6.78
C PHE A 18 -1.84 14.57 -5.50
N ALA A 19 -1.66 13.93 -4.34
CA ALA A 19 -1.91 14.55 -3.04
C ALA A 19 -0.83 15.58 -2.64
N TRP A 20 0.41 15.40 -3.08
CA TRP A 20 1.57 16.19 -2.65
C TRP A 20 1.39 17.72 -2.71
N PRO A 21 0.86 18.34 -3.78
CA PRO A 21 0.64 19.79 -3.81
C PRO A 21 -0.49 20.26 -2.89
N LEU A 22 -1.42 19.38 -2.51
CA LEU A 22 -2.59 19.71 -1.68
C LEU A 22 -2.28 19.66 -0.18
N ILE A 23 -1.35 18.79 0.23
CA ILE A 23 -0.93 18.66 1.64
C ILE A 23 -0.42 20.00 2.23
N PRO A 24 0.54 20.73 1.61
CA PRO A 24 1.02 21.99 2.14
C PRO A 24 0.02 23.14 1.99
N ALA A 25 -1.02 22.98 1.17
CA ALA A 25 -2.08 23.96 0.99
C ALA A 25 -3.15 23.91 2.09
N ALA A 26 -3.03 22.99 3.06
CA ALA A 26 -3.93 22.90 4.20
C ALA A 26 -3.87 24.18 5.05
N THR A 27 -5.00 24.88 5.15
CA THR A 27 -5.13 26.14 5.90
C THR A 27 -5.97 25.98 7.16
N THR A 28 -6.82 24.95 7.22
CA THR A 28 -7.67 24.67 8.37
C THR A 28 -7.13 23.52 9.22
N GLN A 29 -7.47 23.52 10.51
CA GLN A 29 -7.12 22.41 11.41
C GLN A 29 -7.69 21.07 10.93
N LEU A 30 -8.90 21.08 10.36
CA LEU A 30 -9.53 19.87 9.83
C LEU A 30 -8.73 19.28 8.66
N GLU A 31 -8.30 20.12 7.72
CA GLU A 31 -7.44 19.70 6.60
C GLU A 31 -6.11 19.14 7.09
N ALA A 32 -5.49 19.77 8.10
CA ALA A 32 -4.25 19.30 8.69
C ALA A 32 -4.40 17.91 9.32
N VAL A 33 -5.48 17.68 10.08
CA VAL A 33 -5.79 16.36 10.65
C VAL A 33 -6.08 15.33 9.56
N PHE A 34 -6.83 15.70 8.52
CA PHE A 34 -7.12 14.83 7.39
C PHE A 34 -5.84 14.38 6.68
N TRP A 35 -4.96 15.31 6.30
CA TRP A 35 -3.71 14.98 5.62
C TRP A 35 -2.74 14.22 6.52
N GLY A 36 -2.71 14.52 7.82
CA GLY A 36 -1.96 13.73 8.80
C GLY A 36 -2.43 12.28 8.85
N ALA A 37 -3.74 12.04 8.98
CA ALA A 37 -4.31 10.70 8.98
C ALA A 37 -4.10 9.99 7.63
N TRP A 38 -4.22 10.72 6.52
CA TRP A 38 -3.95 10.21 5.18
C TRP A 38 -2.49 9.75 5.02
N LEU A 39 -1.51 10.50 5.54
CA LEU A 39 -0.09 10.13 5.53
C LEU A 39 0.19 8.88 6.37
N VAL A 40 -0.44 8.77 7.55
CA VAL A 40 -0.34 7.56 8.38
C VAL A 40 -0.91 6.35 7.63
N PHE A 41 -2.08 6.49 7.00
CA PHE A 41 -2.68 5.43 6.20
C PHE A 41 -1.78 5.03 5.02
N PHE A 42 -1.22 6.01 4.30
CA PHE A 42 -0.25 5.77 3.23
C PHE A 42 0.95 4.96 3.73
N MET A 43 1.52 5.32 4.89
CA MET A 43 2.64 4.60 5.49
C MET A 43 2.28 3.14 5.82
N LEU A 44 1.07 2.88 6.34
CA LEU A 44 0.58 1.53 6.60
C LEU A 44 0.45 0.71 5.30
N VAL A 45 -0.12 1.30 4.25
CA VAL A 45 -0.26 0.65 2.94
C VAL A 45 1.12 0.31 2.36
N VAL A 46 2.04 1.28 2.36
CA VAL A 46 3.40 1.06 1.86
C VAL A 46 4.11 -0.02 2.67
N GLY A 47 4.09 0.08 4.00
CA GLY A 47 4.72 -0.89 4.91
C GLY A 47 4.21 -2.31 4.72
N ALA A 48 2.90 -2.51 4.65
CA ALA A 48 2.31 -3.83 4.45
C ALA A 48 2.70 -4.47 3.09
N ASN A 49 2.75 -3.66 2.02
CA ASN A 49 3.17 -4.15 0.71
C ASN A 49 4.69 -4.43 0.67
N PHE A 50 5.51 -3.62 1.34
CA PHE A 50 6.94 -3.91 1.51
C PHE A 50 7.20 -5.19 2.31
N ALA A 51 6.46 -5.42 3.40
CA ALA A 51 6.55 -6.67 4.16
C ALA A 51 6.22 -7.90 3.30
N THR A 52 5.23 -7.75 2.39
CA THR A 52 4.90 -8.78 1.40
C THR A 52 6.04 -9.02 0.41
N LEU A 53 6.70 -7.96 -0.08
CA LEU A 53 7.85 -8.07 -0.98
C LEU A 53 9.05 -8.72 -0.31
N LEU A 54 9.29 -8.42 0.96
CA LEU A 54 10.34 -9.00 1.78
C LEU A 54 10.02 -10.44 2.24
N GLN A 55 8.89 -11.01 1.79
CA GLN A 55 8.42 -12.35 2.16
C GLN A 55 8.28 -12.54 3.68
N MET A 56 8.08 -11.46 4.42
CA MET A 56 7.84 -11.49 5.88
C MET A 56 6.43 -12.01 6.21
N THR A 57 5.58 -12.20 5.20
CA THR A 57 4.20 -12.70 5.29
C THR A 57 4.04 -13.94 4.42
N SER A 58 3.33 -14.96 4.94
CA SER A 58 3.02 -16.17 4.20
C SER A 58 2.27 -15.89 2.89
N PRO A 59 2.48 -16.69 1.83
CA PRO A 59 1.78 -16.52 0.56
C PRO A 59 0.25 -16.60 0.77
N PRO A 60 -0.56 -15.74 0.12
CA PRO A 60 -2.00 -15.73 0.32
C PRO A 60 -2.65 -17.04 -0.12
N VAL A 61 -3.81 -17.34 0.47
CA VAL A 61 -4.58 -18.58 0.25
C VAL A 61 -4.74 -18.92 -1.24
N MET A 62 -4.97 -17.92 -2.10
CA MET A 62 -5.15 -18.11 -3.54
C MET A 62 -3.90 -18.67 -4.25
N GLU A 63 -2.69 -18.33 -3.80
CA GLU A 63 -1.44 -18.92 -4.33
C GLU A 63 -1.17 -20.31 -3.74
N GLN A 64 -1.55 -20.53 -2.49
CA GLN A 64 -1.46 -21.87 -1.87
C GLN A 64 -2.35 -22.87 -2.61
N GLU A 65 -3.51 -22.42 -3.11
CA GLU A 65 -4.47 -23.25 -3.85
C GLU A 65 -3.92 -23.64 -5.24
N GLN A 66 -3.24 -22.71 -5.94
CA GLN A 66 -2.56 -23.02 -7.21
C GLN A 66 -1.39 -24.00 -7.03
N ILE A 67 -0.62 -23.87 -5.95
CA ILE A 67 0.47 -24.81 -5.63
C ILE A 67 -0.11 -26.20 -5.34
N ARG A 68 -1.20 -26.26 -4.55
CA ARG A 68 -1.90 -27.52 -4.23
C ARG A 68 -2.48 -28.20 -5.47
N GLN A 69 -3.01 -27.44 -6.43
CA GLN A 69 -3.50 -27.99 -7.69
C GLN A 69 -2.38 -28.51 -8.60
N ARG A 70 -1.18 -27.91 -8.59
CA ARG A 70 -0.02 -28.40 -9.36
C ARG A 70 0.65 -29.65 -8.77
N GLN A 71 0.39 -29.96 -7.50
CA GLN A 71 0.95 -31.15 -6.82
C GLN A 71 -0.01 -32.36 -6.82
N ARG A 72 -1.22 -32.22 -7.38
CA ARG A 72 -2.15 -33.32 -7.65
C ARG A 72 -2.07 -33.73 -9.10
#